data_AF-A0A321LZQ1-F1
#
_entry.id   AF-A0A321LZQ1-F1
#
_cell.length_a   1.000
_cell.length_b   1.000
_cell.length_c   1.000
_cell.angle_alpha   90.00
_cell.angle_beta   90.00
_cell.angle_gamma   90.00
#
_symmetry.space_group_name_H-M   'P 1'
#
loop_
_entity.id
_entity.type
_entity.pdbx_description
1 polymer ?
#
loop_
_entity_poly.entity_id
_entity_poly.type
_entity_poly.pdbx_seq_one_letter_code
_entity_poly.pdbx_strand_id
1 'polypeptide(L)'
;MIFGRILFTLLLIVDGTAWAGDCKQPLDKNTLNSIGLGHTTDVQLKPGDTYQFTLAILSTYAPSQPVNACATWKVEPTGKGASISDNGLLKIDPATTPDSRFVVTADIEKGRTQRTIPVVVYTDKTHPLVGFWRQTGFQCKPVGGTNMPVTGTIEELEFRASGWFSVTWTPFEVYKDYWGTYKIDPASNSFSLKIERGNYVPQVFHGDGTYKLTNPSTLEFQDIFLGVEHKADNQQVQVPAGCVYTFKRM
;
A
#
# COMPACT_ATOMS: atom_id res chain seq x y z
N MET A 1 -66.80 -16.91 36.75
CA MET A 1 -66.89 -16.39 35.37
C MET A 1 -65.93 -15.22 35.23
N ILE A 2 -64.69 -15.46 34.80
CA ILE A 2 -63.79 -14.43 34.26
C ILE A 2 -62.97 -15.13 33.16
N PHE A 3 -63.27 -14.81 31.90
CA PHE A 3 -62.52 -15.25 30.73
C PHE A 3 -61.36 -14.25 30.51
N GLY A 4 -60.12 -14.70 30.70
CA GLY A 4 -58.92 -13.96 30.31
C GLY A 4 -58.47 -14.38 28.91
N ARG A 5 -58.62 -13.49 27.92
CA ARG A 5 -58.17 -13.70 26.54
C ARG A 5 -56.64 -13.75 26.48
N ILE A 6 -56.09 -14.85 25.97
CA ILE A 6 -54.68 -14.96 25.57
C ILE A 6 -54.56 -14.35 24.17
N LEU A 7 -53.82 -13.25 24.06
CA LEU A 7 -53.46 -12.63 22.78
C LEU A 7 -52.17 -13.30 22.28
N PHE A 8 -52.31 -14.17 21.27
CA PHE A 8 -51.18 -14.80 20.58
C PHE A 8 -50.67 -13.81 19.52
N THR A 9 -49.56 -13.11 19.80
CA THR A 9 -48.88 -12.29 18.81
C THR A 9 -48.06 -13.20 17.91
N LEU A 10 -48.52 -13.41 16.68
CA LEU A 10 -47.80 -14.13 15.64
C LEU A 10 -46.62 -13.24 15.19
N LEU A 11 -45.41 -13.56 15.61
CA LEU A 11 -44.18 -12.93 15.12
C LEU A 11 -43.87 -13.53 13.73
N LEU A 12 -44.12 -12.76 12.67
CA LEU A 12 -43.66 -13.07 11.32
C LEU A 12 -42.13 -12.97 11.30
N ILE A 13 -41.45 -14.12 11.35
CA ILE A 13 -40.03 -14.24 11.00
C ILE A 13 -39.97 -14.08 9.48
N VAL A 14 -39.58 -12.90 9.02
CA VAL A 14 -39.18 -12.70 7.63
C VAL A 14 -37.76 -13.23 7.53
N ASP A 15 -37.62 -14.49 7.13
CA ASP A 15 -36.35 -15.06 6.68
C ASP A 15 -35.92 -14.36 5.39
N GLY A 16 -35.27 -13.21 5.54
CA GLY A 16 -34.56 -12.52 4.48
C GLY A 16 -33.26 -13.24 4.15
N THR A 17 -33.35 -14.46 3.60
CA THR A 17 -32.24 -15.03 2.83
C THR A 17 -32.12 -14.21 1.56
N ALA A 18 -31.20 -13.24 1.53
CA ALA A 18 -30.86 -12.53 0.30
C ALA A 18 -30.14 -13.53 -0.63
N TRP A 19 -30.85 -13.92 -1.68
CA TRP A 19 -30.41 -14.89 -2.68
C TRP A 19 -29.21 -14.36 -3.48
N ALA A 20 -28.30 -15.26 -3.86
CA ALA A 20 -27.20 -15.05 -4.80
C ALA A 20 -27.72 -14.72 -6.21
N GLY A 21 -28.12 -13.45 -6.45
CA GLY A 21 -28.95 -13.07 -7.60
C GLY A 21 -28.31 -12.26 -8.73
N ASP A 22 -27.53 -11.21 -8.48
CA ASP A 22 -27.36 -10.15 -9.51
C ASP A 22 -25.92 -9.92 -10.00
N CYS A 23 -25.04 -10.91 -9.94
CA CYS A 23 -23.70 -10.79 -10.51
C CYS A 23 -23.68 -11.20 -12.00
N LYS A 24 -22.92 -10.47 -12.83
CA LYS A 24 -22.81 -10.73 -14.27
C LYS A 24 -21.89 -11.93 -14.54
N GLN A 25 -22.40 -12.90 -15.30
CA GLN A 25 -21.63 -14.00 -15.87
C GLN A 25 -22.33 -14.52 -17.16
N PRO A 26 -21.59 -14.91 -18.22
CA PRO A 26 -20.14 -14.76 -18.34
C PRO A 26 -19.75 -13.31 -18.72
N LEU A 27 -18.64 -12.84 -18.16
CA LEU A 27 -17.93 -11.66 -18.68
C LEU A 27 -17.29 -11.97 -20.04
N ASP A 28 -17.07 -10.96 -20.85
CA ASP A 28 -16.26 -11.09 -22.06
C ASP A 28 -14.77 -11.22 -21.71
N LYS A 29 -13.97 -11.75 -22.65
CA LYS A 29 -12.55 -12.03 -22.44
C LYS A 29 -11.73 -10.79 -22.11
N ASN A 30 -12.07 -9.63 -22.67
CA ASN A 30 -11.32 -8.41 -22.41
C ASN A 30 -11.56 -7.93 -20.98
N THR A 31 -12.83 -7.91 -20.55
CA THR A 31 -13.19 -7.58 -19.16
C THR A 31 -12.48 -8.50 -18.16
N LEU A 32 -12.49 -9.81 -18.38
CA LEU A 32 -11.77 -10.77 -17.51
C LEU A 32 -10.28 -10.48 -17.41
N ASN A 33 -9.64 -10.15 -18.53
CA ASN A 33 -8.20 -9.90 -18.56
C ASN A 33 -7.82 -8.58 -17.89
N SER A 34 -8.72 -7.60 -17.86
CA SER A 34 -8.46 -6.26 -17.31
C SER A 34 -8.93 -6.06 -15.87
N ILE A 35 -9.69 -7.01 -15.30
CA ILE A 35 -10.23 -6.88 -13.94
C ILE A 35 -9.11 -7.00 -12.89
N GLY A 36 -9.14 -6.15 -11.86
CA GLY A 36 -8.22 -6.16 -10.73
C GLY A 36 -8.94 -5.94 -9.39
N LEU A 37 -8.18 -6.00 -8.30
CA LEU A 37 -8.65 -5.85 -6.90
C LEU A 37 -8.36 -4.47 -6.29
N GLY A 38 -8.09 -3.48 -7.14
CA GLY A 38 -7.69 -2.12 -6.74
C GLY A 38 -6.41 -1.67 -7.46
N HIS A 39 -6.06 -0.40 -7.31
CA HIS A 39 -4.86 0.20 -7.94
C HIS A 39 -3.55 -0.11 -7.22
N THR A 40 -3.63 -0.67 -6.01
CA THR A 40 -2.45 -0.96 -5.20
C THR A 40 -2.00 -2.40 -5.40
N THR A 41 -0.69 -2.62 -5.26
CA THR A 41 -0.07 -3.95 -5.29
C THR A 41 -0.27 -4.73 -3.98
N ASP A 42 -0.68 -4.05 -2.92
CA ASP A 42 -0.93 -4.58 -1.59
C ASP A 42 -1.95 -3.71 -0.84
N VAL A 43 -2.58 -4.29 0.18
CA VAL A 43 -3.42 -3.57 1.15
C VAL A 43 -2.75 -3.60 2.51
N GLN A 44 -2.71 -2.47 3.20
CA GLN A 44 -2.07 -2.33 4.49
C GLN A 44 -3.12 -1.93 5.51
N LEU A 45 -3.28 -2.73 6.56
CA LEU A 45 -4.34 -2.54 7.56
C LEU A 45 -3.75 -2.61 8.97
N LYS A 46 -4.40 -1.93 9.91
CA LYS A 46 -4.14 -2.08 11.34
C LYS A 46 -5.04 -3.16 11.95
N PRO A 47 -4.67 -3.76 13.08
CA PRO A 47 -5.57 -4.65 13.81
C PRO A 47 -6.91 -3.97 14.11
N GLY A 48 -8.02 -4.64 13.77
CA GLY A 48 -9.38 -4.10 13.92
C GLY A 48 -9.92 -3.39 12.67
N ASP A 49 -9.08 -3.12 11.66
CA ASP A 49 -9.53 -2.47 10.43
C ASP A 49 -10.40 -3.40 9.57
N THR A 50 -11.19 -2.77 8.70
CA THR A 50 -11.96 -3.45 7.65
C THR A 50 -11.66 -2.83 6.29
N TYR A 51 -11.74 -3.63 5.23
CA TYR A 51 -11.48 -3.18 3.87
C TYR A 51 -12.43 -3.85 2.88
N GLN A 52 -13.13 -3.07 2.07
CA GLN A 52 -14.04 -3.58 1.05
C GLN A 52 -13.28 -3.75 -0.26
N PHE A 53 -13.07 -4.99 -0.68
CA PHE A 53 -12.58 -5.26 -2.03
C PHE A 53 -13.70 -5.09 -3.05
N THR A 54 -13.35 -4.54 -4.20
CA THR A 54 -14.24 -4.49 -5.36
C THR A 54 -13.47 -4.96 -6.58
N LEU A 55 -14.18 -5.58 -7.51
CA LEU A 55 -13.65 -5.90 -8.81
C LEU A 55 -13.85 -4.70 -9.72
N ALA A 56 -12.80 -4.26 -10.40
CA ALA A 56 -12.87 -3.13 -11.31
C ALA A 56 -11.91 -3.28 -12.49
N ILE A 57 -12.28 -2.68 -13.62
CA ILE A 57 -11.32 -2.36 -14.68
C ILE A 57 -10.59 -1.11 -14.23
N LEU A 58 -9.27 -1.25 -14.06
CA LEU A 58 -8.41 -0.18 -13.60
C LEU A 58 -7.97 0.66 -14.79
N SER A 59 -8.04 1.98 -14.65
CA SER A 59 -7.49 2.93 -15.63
C SER A 59 -6.49 3.83 -14.94
N THR A 60 -5.38 4.10 -15.61
CA THR A 60 -4.35 5.05 -15.15
C THR A 60 -4.86 6.48 -15.22
N TYR A 61 -5.65 6.80 -16.26
CA TYR A 61 -6.05 8.16 -16.63
C TYR A 61 -7.54 8.44 -16.43
N ALA A 62 -8.29 7.49 -15.87
CA ALA A 62 -9.73 7.61 -15.66
C ALA A 62 -10.13 6.90 -14.36
N PRO A 63 -11.29 7.23 -13.78
CA PRO A 63 -11.82 6.50 -12.64
C PRO A 63 -11.93 5.00 -12.95
N SER A 64 -11.62 4.15 -11.97
CA SER A 64 -11.87 2.71 -12.06
C SER A 64 -13.34 2.47 -12.38
N GLN A 65 -13.59 1.50 -13.25
CA GLN A 65 -14.95 1.09 -13.59
C GLN A 65 -15.29 -0.17 -12.80
N PRO A 66 -16.22 -0.12 -11.82
CA PRO A 66 -16.64 -1.30 -11.09
C PRO A 66 -17.21 -2.35 -12.03
N VAL A 67 -16.85 -3.60 -11.79
CA VAL A 67 -17.34 -4.76 -12.52
C VAL A 67 -18.12 -5.62 -11.56
N ASN A 68 -19.43 -5.69 -11.77
CA ASN A 68 -20.31 -6.58 -11.01
C ASN A 68 -20.18 -8.02 -11.53
N ALA A 69 -19.08 -8.70 -11.20
CA ALA A 69 -18.81 -10.09 -11.60
C ALA A 69 -19.09 -11.06 -10.46
N CYS A 70 -19.49 -12.29 -10.81
CA CYS A 70 -19.65 -13.35 -9.84
C CYS A 70 -18.29 -13.79 -9.33
N ALA A 71 -18.04 -13.61 -8.03
CA ALA A 71 -16.79 -13.98 -7.40
C ALA A 71 -17.01 -14.68 -6.05
N THR A 72 -16.20 -15.70 -5.78
CA THR A 72 -16.07 -16.28 -4.46
C THR A 72 -14.81 -15.74 -3.81
N TRP A 73 -14.95 -15.19 -2.61
CA TRP A 73 -13.87 -14.55 -1.88
C TRP A 73 -13.23 -15.51 -0.88
N LYS A 74 -11.92 -15.45 -0.76
CA LYS A 74 -11.14 -16.22 0.21
C LYS A 74 -10.03 -15.36 0.79
N VAL A 75 -9.69 -15.61 2.05
CA VAL A 75 -8.52 -15.04 2.70
C VAL A 75 -7.71 -16.17 3.32
N GLU A 76 -6.41 -16.15 3.05
CA GLU A 76 -5.47 -17.15 3.57
C GLU A 76 -4.34 -16.46 4.35
N PRO A 77 -3.84 -17.05 5.45
CA PRO A 77 -4.31 -18.29 6.06
C PRO A 77 -5.64 -18.14 6.82
N THR A 78 -6.55 -19.10 6.62
CA THR A 78 -7.88 -19.12 7.26
C THR A 78 -7.78 -19.26 8.78
N GLY A 79 -8.58 -18.50 9.52
CA GLY A 79 -8.69 -18.62 10.98
C GLY A 79 -7.48 -18.09 11.76
N LYS A 80 -6.63 -17.26 11.13
CA LYS A 80 -5.41 -16.68 11.72
C LYS A 80 -5.50 -15.17 11.93
N GLY A 81 -6.68 -14.66 12.27
CA GLY A 81 -6.90 -13.23 12.54
C GLY A 81 -7.43 -12.42 11.37
N ALA A 82 -7.78 -13.05 10.24
CA ALA A 82 -8.53 -12.40 9.17
C ALA A 82 -9.74 -13.24 8.75
N SER A 83 -10.81 -12.56 8.36
CA SER A 83 -11.99 -13.15 7.74
C SER A 83 -12.46 -12.28 6.59
N ILE A 84 -13.03 -12.90 5.56
CA ILE A 84 -13.63 -12.19 4.43
C ILE A 84 -15.04 -12.73 4.22
N SER A 85 -15.99 -11.84 3.99
CA SER A 85 -17.37 -12.20 3.66
C SER A 85 -17.54 -12.51 2.17
N ASP A 86 -18.69 -13.09 1.83
CA ASP A 86 -19.05 -13.43 0.45
C ASP A 86 -19.15 -12.23 -0.50
N ASN A 87 -19.26 -11.01 0.03
CA ASN A 87 -19.24 -9.77 -0.74
C ASN A 87 -17.87 -9.07 -0.75
N GLY A 88 -16.81 -9.70 -0.25
CA GLY A 88 -15.44 -9.17 -0.31
C GLY A 88 -15.09 -8.15 0.79
N LEU A 89 -15.85 -8.07 1.88
CA LEU A 89 -15.47 -7.26 3.03
C LEU A 89 -14.48 -8.04 3.90
N LEU A 90 -13.21 -7.63 3.84
CA LEU A 90 -12.16 -8.15 4.71
C LEU A 90 -12.25 -7.48 6.09
N LYS A 91 -12.07 -8.27 7.14
CA LYS A 91 -11.92 -7.81 8.53
C LYS A 91 -10.67 -8.40 9.15
N ILE A 92 -9.86 -7.55 9.77
CA ILE A 92 -8.71 -7.95 10.57
C ILE A 92 -9.14 -7.96 12.05
N ASP A 93 -8.94 -9.08 12.72
CA ASP A 93 -9.23 -9.22 14.15
C ASP A 93 -8.35 -8.21 14.94
N PRO A 94 -8.91 -7.46 15.91
CA PRO A 94 -8.13 -6.57 16.79
C PRO A 94 -6.95 -7.23 17.51
N ALA A 95 -6.99 -8.55 17.74
CA ALA A 95 -5.91 -9.33 18.35
C ALA A 95 -4.86 -9.82 17.33
N THR A 96 -5.01 -9.53 16.04
CA THR A 96 -4.05 -9.94 15.01
C THR A 96 -2.69 -9.31 15.27
N THR A 97 -1.66 -10.14 15.32
CA THR A 97 -0.29 -9.67 15.51
C THR A 97 0.14 -8.78 14.34
N PRO A 98 0.85 -7.66 14.59
CA PRO A 98 1.52 -6.93 13.52
C PRO A 98 2.46 -7.86 12.74
N ASP A 99 2.75 -7.51 11.49
CA ASP A 99 3.51 -8.31 10.53
C ASP A 99 2.81 -9.58 10.02
N SER A 100 1.58 -9.85 10.47
CA SER A 100 0.76 -10.91 9.88
C SER A 100 0.49 -10.60 8.41
N ARG A 101 0.64 -11.63 7.57
CA ARG A 101 0.43 -11.54 6.12
C ARG A 101 -0.71 -12.43 5.71
N PHE A 102 -1.60 -11.88 4.90
CA PHE A 102 -2.68 -12.60 4.29
C PHE A 102 -2.64 -12.44 2.77
N VAL A 103 -3.31 -13.34 2.07
CA VAL A 103 -3.62 -13.21 0.65
C VAL A 103 -5.13 -13.26 0.50
N VAL A 104 -5.70 -12.20 -0.06
CA VAL A 104 -7.10 -12.18 -0.46
C VAL A 104 -7.19 -12.62 -1.91
N THR A 105 -8.09 -13.56 -2.18
CA THR A 105 -8.35 -14.09 -3.52
C THR A 105 -9.81 -13.85 -3.88
N ALA A 106 -10.04 -13.27 -5.06
CA ALA A 106 -11.32 -13.31 -5.75
C ALA A 106 -11.25 -14.38 -6.84
N ASP A 107 -12.00 -15.46 -6.65
CA ASP A 107 -12.20 -16.50 -7.63
C ASP A 107 -13.41 -16.16 -8.51
N ILE A 108 -13.16 -15.74 -9.74
CA ILE A 108 -14.16 -15.12 -10.62
C ILE A 108 -14.70 -16.18 -11.58
N GLU A 109 -16.03 -16.29 -11.59
CA GLU A 109 -16.77 -17.25 -12.41
C GLU A 109 -16.29 -18.70 -12.27
N LYS A 110 -16.22 -19.17 -11.02
CA LYS A 110 -15.92 -20.57 -10.68
C LYS A 110 -14.59 -21.06 -11.28
N GLY A 111 -13.54 -20.26 -11.15
CA GLY A 111 -12.18 -20.60 -11.53
C GLY A 111 -11.79 -20.13 -12.93
N ARG A 112 -12.66 -19.43 -13.66
CA ARG A 112 -12.32 -18.94 -15.00
C ARG A 112 -11.17 -17.94 -14.99
N THR A 113 -11.06 -17.16 -13.91
CA THR A 113 -9.89 -16.34 -13.61
C THR A 113 -9.81 -16.08 -12.10
N GLN A 114 -8.62 -15.85 -11.58
CA GLN A 114 -8.41 -15.51 -10.17
C GLN A 114 -7.61 -14.22 -10.06
N ARG A 115 -7.97 -13.39 -9.09
CA ARG A 115 -7.19 -12.21 -8.71
C ARG A 115 -6.81 -12.33 -7.25
N THR A 116 -5.55 -11.99 -6.97
CA THR A 116 -5.00 -12.06 -5.62
C THR A 116 -4.40 -10.71 -5.26
N ILE A 117 -4.46 -10.37 -3.98
CA ILE A 117 -3.79 -9.20 -3.44
C ILE A 117 -3.26 -9.52 -2.04
N PRO A 118 -1.97 -9.26 -1.78
CA PRO A 118 -1.40 -9.42 -0.45
C PRO A 118 -1.96 -8.35 0.49
N VAL A 119 -2.17 -8.75 1.74
CA VAL A 119 -2.57 -7.88 2.83
C VAL A 119 -1.55 -7.99 3.95
N VAL A 120 -1.06 -6.85 4.42
CA VAL A 120 -0.09 -6.78 5.51
C VAL A 120 -0.72 -6.05 6.69
N VAL A 121 -0.71 -6.70 7.85
CA VAL A 121 -1.15 -6.08 9.10
C VAL A 121 0.02 -5.36 9.75
N TYR A 122 -0.14 -4.08 10.09
CA TYR A 122 0.93 -3.28 10.68
C TYR A 122 0.45 -2.40 11.81
N THR A 123 1.39 -1.85 12.57
CA THR A 123 1.12 -0.77 13.52
C THR A 123 2.16 0.31 13.35
N ASP A 124 1.87 1.53 13.80
CA ASP A 124 2.85 2.62 13.77
C ASP A 124 4.08 2.31 14.66
N LYS A 125 3.94 1.38 15.62
CA LYS A 125 5.03 0.92 16.48
C LYS A 125 5.98 -0.03 15.74
N THR A 126 5.47 -0.99 14.98
CA THR A 126 6.29 -1.98 14.27
C THR A 126 6.79 -1.47 12.92
N HIS A 127 6.03 -0.58 12.29
CA HIS A 127 6.34 0.01 10.99
C HIS A 127 6.25 1.54 11.03
N PRO A 128 7.17 2.19 11.76
CA PRO A 128 7.05 3.62 12.06
C PRO A 128 7.24 4.52 10.83
N LEU A 129 7.82 4.00 9.75
CA LEU A 129 8.03 4.74 8.50
C LEU A 129 6.84 4.67 7.54
N VAL A 130 5.88 3.77 7.73
CA VAL A 130 4.79 3.56 6.75
C VAL A 130 3.97 4.83 6.53
N GLY A 131 3.76 5.20 5.27
CA GLY A 131 3.04 6.39 4.85
C GLY A 131 3.79 7.20 3.80
N PHE A 132 3.27 8.40 3.54
CA PHE A 132 3.82 9.35 2.58
C PHE A 132 4.62 10.45 3.28
N TRP A 133 5.71 10.84 2.66
CA TRP A 133 6.69 11.78 3.19
C TRP A 133 7.10 12.76 2.09
N ARG A 134 7.16 14.05 2.44
CA ARG A 134 7.62 15.11 1.56
C ARG A 134 8.92 15.70 2.08
N GLN A 135 9.92 15.86 1.22
CA GLN A 135 11.20 16.46 1.60
C GLN A 135 11.01 17.92 2.03
N THR A 136 11.62 18.28 3.15
CA THR A 136 11.63 19.64 3.72
C THR A 136 13.03 20.19 3.91
N GLY A 137 14.05 19.33 3.87
CA GLY A 137 15.45 19.72 4.00
C GLY A 137 16.37 18.74 3.31
N PHE A 138 17.51 19.24 2.84
CA PHE A 138 18.56 18.43 2.26
C PHE A 138 19.92 19.15 2.38
N GLN A 139 20.93 18.42 2.85
CA GLN A 139 22.29 18.92 2.99
C GLN A 139 23.26 17.77 2.69
N CYS A 140 24.39 18.06 2.05
CA CYS A 140 25.46 17.08 1.87
C CYS A 140 26.83 17.70 2.10
N LYS A 141 27.81 16.88 2.47
CA LYS A 141 29.20 17.31 2.46
C LYS A 141 29.69 17.34 1.00
N PRO A 142 30.30 18.45 0.56
CA PRO A 142 30.92 18.50 -0.76
C PRO A 142 31.98 17.41 -0.89
N VAL A 143 32.02 16.75 -2.05
CA VAL A 143 33.17 15.90 -2.45
C VAL A 143 34.05 16.75 -3.36
N GLY A 144 35.34 16.87 -3.03
CA GLY A 144 36.30 17.63 -3.83
C GLY A 144 36.13 19.16 -3.83
N GLY A 145 35.33 19.72 -2.91
CA GLY A 145 35.14 21.18 -2.77
C GLY A 145 34.16 21.82 -3.75
N THR A 146 33.54 21.04 -4.65
CA THR A 146 32.47 21.50 -5.53
C THR A 146 31.10 21.33 -4.87
N ASN A 147 30.33 22.41 -4.83
CA ASN A 147 28.92 22.35 -4.43
C ASN A 147 28.15 21.51 -5.46
N MET A 148 27.47 20.47 -4.98
CA MET A 148 26.60 19.65 -5.81
C MET A 148 25.25 20.35 -5.97
N PRO A 149 24.84 20.72 -7.20
CA PRO A 149 23.49 21.21 -7.43
C PRO A 149 22.55 20.00 -7.40
N VAL A 150 22.10 19.60 -6.22
CA VAL A 150 20.97 18.67 -6.15
C VAL A 150 19.72 19.46 -6.46
N THR A 151 19.29 19.36 -7.71
CA THR A 151 18.04 19.97 -8.17
C THR A 151 16.91 18.98 -7.99
N GLY A 152 15.77 19.48 -7.54
CA GLY A 152 14.55 18.70 -7.35
C GLY A 152 14.34 18.34 -5.88
N THR A 153 13.18 18.74 -5.36
CA THR A 153 12.68 18.30 -4.05
C THR A 153 11.99 16.95 -4.26
N ILE A 154 12.24 15.97 -3.40
CA ILE A 154 11.42 14.76 -3.38
C ILE A 154 10.05 15.13 -2.81
N GLU A 155 9.07 15.15 -3.68
CA GLU A 155 7.72 15.56 -3.38
C GLU A 155 6.90 14.42 -2.75
N GLU A 156 7.23 13.18 -3.10
CA GLU A 156 6.61 12.00 -2.51
C GLU A 156 7.65 10.89 -2.30
N LEU A 157 7.86 10.52 -1.04
CA LEU A 157 8.54 9.31 -0.61
C LEU A 157 7.51 8.46 0.11
N GLU A 158 7.21 7.27 -0.42
CA GLU A 158 6.24 6.35 0.16
C GLU A 158 6.96 5.15 0.76
N PHE A 159 6.59 4.76 1.99
CA PHE A 159 6.94 3.48 2.58
C PHE A 159 5.70 2.65 2.86
N ARG A 160 5.76 1.36 2.55
CA ARG A 160 4.70 0.38 2.82
C ARG A 160 5.16 -0.70 3.78
N ALA A 161 4.27 -1.19 4.62
CA ALA A 161 4.48 -2.25 5.60
C ALA A 161 4.95 -3.56 4.96
N SER A 162 4.71 -3.74 3.67
CA SER A 162 5.26 -4.84 2.89
C SER A 162 6.79 -4.81 2.77
N GLY A 163 7.43 -3.69 3.11
CA GLY A 163 8.86 -3.41 2.90
C GLY A 163 9.14 -2.72 1.57
N TRP A 164 8.10 -2.28 0.86
CA TRP A 164 8.22 -1.56 -0.41
C TRP A 164 8.38 -0.06 -0.19
N PHE A 165 9.14 0.60 -1.06
CA PHE A 165 9.20 2.06 -1.12
C PHE A 165 9.11 2.59 -2.54
N SER A 166 8.75 3.86 -2.69
CA SER A 166 8.94 4.62 -3.94
C SER A 166 9.36 6.04 -3.68
N VAL A 167 10.00 6.63 -4.69
CA VAL A 167 10.37 8.05 -4.74
C VAL A 167 9.77 8.67 -6.00
N THR A 168 9.22 9.87 -5.82
CA THR A 168 8.70 10.71 -6.90
C THR A 168 9.12 12.16 -6.69
N TRP A 169 9.75 12.76 -7.71
CA TRP A 169 10.09 14.18 -7.71
C TRP A 169 8.92 15.07 -8.14
N THR A 170 8.11 14.64 -9.10
CA THR A 170 6.93 15.39 -9.56
C THR A 170 5.70 14.48 -9.56
N PRO A 171 4.85 14.54 -8.51
CA PRO A 171 3.68 13.66 -8.41
C PRO A 171 2.67 13.95 -9.51
N PHE A 172 2.27 12.91 -10.24
CA PHE A 172 1.21 12.96 -11.24
C PHE A 172 0.54 11.60 -11.34
N GLU A 173 -0.75 11.53 -10.99
CA GLU A 173 -1.53 10.29 -10.96
C GLU A 173 -0.83 9.17 -10.17
N VAL A 174 -0.53 8.02 -10.80
CA VAL A 174 0.16 6.87 -10.18
C VAL A 174 1.65 6.82 -10.53
N TYR A 175 2.19 7.87 -11.16
CA TYR A 175 3.57 7.90 -11.60
C TYR A 175 4.54 7.88 -10.41
N LYS A 176 5.56 7.04 -10.53
CA LYS A 176 6.69 6.92 -9.61
C LYS A 176 7.97 7.01 -10.41
N ASP A 177 8.99 7.70 -9.92
CA ASP A 177 10.28 7.73 -10.62
C ASP A 177 10.99 6.39 -10.45
N TYR A 178 11.17 5.92 -9.22
CA TYR A 178 11.70 4.60 -8.94
C TYR A 178 11.14 3.99 -7.65
N TRP A 179 11.33 2.69 -7.50
CA TRP A 179 10.83 1.92 -6.36
C TRP A 179 11.67 0.68 -6.10
N GLY A 180 11.45 0.08 -4.93
CA GLY A 180 12.08 -1.17 -4.55
C GLY A 180 11.77 -1.52 -3.11
N THR A 181 12.76 -2.07 -2.39
CA THR A 181 12.59 -2.51 -1.01
C THR A 181 13.40 -1.69 -0.02
N TYR A 182 12.87 -1.50 1.19
CA TYR A 182 13.58 -0.90 2.31
C TYR A 182 13.67 -1.86 3.49
N LYS A 183 14.68 -1.65 4.34
CA LYS A 183 14.79 -2.31 5.64
C LYS A 183 15.25 -1.32 6.70
N ILE A 184 14.77 -1.53 7.92
CA ILE A 184 15.20 -0.81 9.11
C ILE A 184 15.69 -1.81 10.16
N ASP A 185 16.70 -1.41 10.92
CA ASP A 185 17.07 -2.06 12.17
C ASP A 185 16.90 -1.03 13.31
N PRO A 186 15.83 -1.15 14.12
CA PRO A 186 15.58 -0.23 15.22
C PRO A 186 16.67 -0.24 16.31
N ALA A 187 17.46 -1.32 16.44
CA ALA A 187 18.49 -1.41 17.47
C ALA A 187 19.72 -0.54 17.14
N SER A 188 20.09 -0.48 15.87
CA SER A 188 21.24 0.29 15.38
C SER A 188 20.84 1.59 14.66
N ASN A 189 19.54 1.83 14.47
CA ASN A 189 18.98 2.84 13.57
C ASN A 189 19.46 2.70 12.11
N SER A 190 19.95 1.51 11.72
CA SER A 190 20.36 1.26 10.34
C SER A 190 19.15 1.33 9.42
N PHE A 191 19.37 1.91 8.24
CA PHE A 191 18.40 1.99 7.16
C PHE A 191 19.07 1.59 5.85
N SER A 192 18.34 0.86 5.02
CA SER A 192 18.80 0.49 3.69
C SER A 192 17.67 0.56 2.68
N LEU A 193 18.00 1.01 1.47
CA LEU A 193 17.13 1.02 0.30
C LEU A 193 17.81 0.28 -0.83
N LYS A 194 17.04 -0.55 -1.51
CA LYS A 194 17.45 -1.22 -2.74
C LYS A 194 16.47 -0.90 -3.84
N ILE A 195 16.92 -0.16 -4.85
CA ILE A 195 16.14 0.07 -6.07
C ILE A 195 15.97 -1.26 -6.80
N GLU A 196 14.75 -1.55 -7.20
CA GLU A 196 14.43 -2.73 -8.01
C GLU A 196 14.10 -2.33 -9.45
N ARG A 197 13.29 -1.28 -9.63
CA ARG A 197 12.84 -0.78 -10.94
C ARG A 197 12.49 0.71 -10.85
N GLY A 198 12.23 1.33 -11.99
CA GLY A 198 11.74 2.71 -12.07
C GLY A 198 11.35 3.11 -13.49
N ASN A 199 10.54 4.16 -13.61
CA ASN A 199 10.39 4.92 -14.86
C ASN A 199 11.64 5.76 -15.13
N TYR A 200 12.30 6.22 -14.07
CA TYR A 200 13.60 6.87 -14.08
C TYR A 200 14.40 6.43 -12.84
N VAL A 201 15.48 5.69 -13.06
CA VAL A 201 16.41 5.26 -12.00
C VAL A 201 17.62 6.20 -12.02
N PRO A 202 17.94 6.89 -10.91
CA PRO A 202 19.07 7.81 -10.88
C PRO A 202 20.39 7.07 -11.12
N GLN A 203 21.31 7.65 -11.89
CA GLN A 203 22.64 7.06 -12.13
C GLN A 203 23.46 6.93 -10.85
N VAL A 204 23.21 7.82 -9.90
CA VAL A 204 23.95 7.97 -8.64
C VAL A 204 22.99 7.78 -7.49
N PHE A 205 23.24 6.78 -6.66
CA PHE A 205 22.37 6.42 -5.54
C PHE A 205 23.19 5.80 -4.41
N HIS A 206 22.86 6.15 -3.16
CA HIS A 206 23.43 5.56 -1.96
C HIS A 206 22.30 5.29 -0.96
N GLY A 207 21.84 4.03 -0.90
CA GLY A 207 20.65 3.65 -0.15
C GLY A 207 20.89 3.27 1.31
N ASP A 208 22.15 3.12 1.72
CA ASP A 208 22.53 2.66 3.06
C ASP A 208 22.90 3.85 3.95
N GLY A 209 22.42 3.83 5.20
CA GLY A 209 22.74 4.86 6.17
C GLY A 209 21.93 4.66 7.46
N THR A 210 21.52 5.77 8.07
CA THR A 210 20.71 5.71 9.30
C THR A 210 19.42 6.51 9.14
N TYR A 211 18.43 6.18 9.96
CA TYR A 211 17.17 6.91 10.04
C TYR A 211 16.89 7.35 11.46
N LYS A 212 16.16 8.46 11.59
CA LYS A 212 15.64 8.93 12.87
C LYS A 212 14.29 9.59 12.69
N LEU A 213 13.31 9.14 13.47
CA LEU A 213 12.10 9.91 13.68
C LEU A 213 12.34 10.89 14.81
N THR A 214 12.46 12.18 14.51
CA THR A 214 12.57 13.21 15.55
C THR A 214 11.25 13.42 16.27
N ASN A 215 10.14 13.14 15.56
CA ASN A 215 8.79 13.00 16.07
C ASN A 215 7.97 12.14 15.06
N PRO A 216 6.71 11.76 15.34
CA PRO A 216 5.92 10.91 14.43
C PRO A 216 5.72 11.46 13.01
N SER A 217 5.89 12.77 12.81
CA SER A 217 5.69 13.46 11.53
C SER A 217 6.97 13.99 10.89
N THR A 218 8.15 13.75 11.47
CA THR A 218 9.43 14.25 10.96
C THR A 218 10.47 13.14 10.92
N LEU A 219 10.95 12.84 9.73
CA LEU A 219 11.92 11.80 9.43
C LEU A 219 13.22 12.41 8.95
N GLU A 220 14.33 11.98 9.51
CA GLU A 220 15.67 12.34 9.09
C GLU A 220 16.38 11.08 8.60
N PHE A 221 17.06 11.20 7.45
CA PHE A 221 18.00 10.20 6.95
C PHE A 221 19.40 10.79 6.98
N GLN A 222 20.38 10.01 7.42
CA GLN A 222 21.79 10.39 7.37
C GLN A 222 22.58 9.37 6.57
N ASP A 223 23.62 9.85 5.90
CA ASP A 223 24.49 9.11 5.00
C ASP A 223 23.78 8.50 3.79
N ILE A 224 22.57 8.97 3.44
CA ILE A 224 21.78 8.46 2.31
C ILE A 224 21.74 9.49 1.19
N PHE A 225 21.83 9.03 -0.06
CA PHE A 225 21.65 9.83 -1.26
C PHE A 225 20.61 9.20 -2.19
N LEU A 226 19.47 9.88 -2.35
CA LEU A 226 18.32 9.39 -3.13
C LEU A 226 18.42 9.73 -4.63
N GLY A 227 19.57 10.26 -5.06
CA GLY A 227 19.82 10.60 -6.45
C GLY A 227 19.38 12.01 -6.85
N VAL A 228 19.55 12.30 -8.13
CA VAL A 228 19.21 13.58 -8.75
C VAL A 228 17.99 13.45 -9.65
N GLU A 229 17.15 14.48 -9.69
CA GLU A 229 16.03 14.56 -10.62
C GLU A 229 16.53 14.45 -12.08
N HIS A 230 15.73 13.82 -12.95
CA HIS A 230 16.03 13.57 -14.37
C HIS A 230 16.64 14.77 -15.12
N LYS A 231 16.22 16.00 -14.82
CA LYS A 231 16.72 17.22 -15.49
C LYS A 231 18.19 17.53 -15.20
N ALA A 232 18.75 17.02 -14.09
CA ALA A 232 20.13 17.26 -13.69
C ALA A 232 21.07 16.05 -13.89
N ASP A 233 20.55 14.89 -14.28
CA ASP A 233 21.33 13.64 -14.43
C ASP A 233 22.35 13.65 -15.58
N ASN A 234 22.30 14.67 -16.45
CA ASN A 234 23.29 14.87 -17.51
C ASN A 234 24.58 15.57 -17.03
N GLN A 235 24.65 15.95 -15.75
CA GLN A 235 25.87 16.46 -15.14
C GLN A 235 26.65 15.28 -14.55
N GLN A 236 27.97 15.28 -14.60
CA GLN A 236 28.78 14.24 -13.94
C GLN A 236 28.66 14.38 -12.42
N VAL A 237 27.58 13.86 -11.86
CA VAL A 237 27.25 13.90 -10.43
C VAL A 237 28.10 12.84 -9.73
N GLN A 238 28.94 13.24 -8.79
CA GLN A 238 29.59 12.29 -7.88
C GLN A 238 28.65 12.00 -6.70
N VAL A 239 28.68 10.77 -6.15
CA VAL A 239 27.94 10.45 -4.92
C VAL A 239 28.43 11.38 -3.81
N PRO A 240 27.59 12.29 -3.30
CA PRO A 240 27.99 13.13 -2.20
C PRO A 240 28.14 12.30 -0.91
N ALA A 241 29.15 12.61 -0.10
CA ALA A 241 29.36 11.97 1.19
C ALA A 241 28.50 12.66 2.28
N GLY A 242 28.06 11.90 3.28
CA GLY A 242 27.47 12.50 4.49
C GLY A 242 26.20 13.29 4.26
N CYS A 243 25.32 12.82 3.37
CA CYS A 243 24.07 13.49 3.07
C CYS A 243 23.04 13.31 4.16
N VAL A 244 22.28 14.36 4.40
CA VAL A 244 21.17 14.40 5.35
C VAL A 244 19.93 14.87 4.62
N TYR A 245 18.88 14.06 4.65
CA TYR A 245 17.55 14.48 4.23
C TYR A 245 16.66 14.68 5.45
N THR A 246 15.78 15.67 5.36
CA THR A 246 14.66 15.82 6.29
C THR A 246 13.36 15.74 5.50
N PHE A 247 12.42 14.96 6.02
CA PHE A 247 11.10 14.75 5.47
C PHE A 247 10.03 15.03 6.51
N LYS A 248 8.88 15.51 6.04
CA LYS A 248 7.66 15.66 6.83
C LYS A 248 6.59 14.70 6.33
N ARG A 249 5.89 14.04 7.24
CA ARG A 249 4.75 13.17 6.92
C ARG A 249 3.61 14.00 6.32
N MET A 250 3.01 13.48 5.26
CA MET A 250 1.84 14.08 4.57
C MET A 250 0.52 13.67 5.22
#